data_AF-A0A3E2W0H4-F1
#
_entry.id   AF-A0A3E2W0H4-F1
#
_cell.length_a   1.000
_cell.length_b   1.000
_cell.length_c   1.000
_cell.angle_alpha   90.00
_cell.angle_beta   90.00
_cell.angle_gamma   90.00
#
_symmetry.space_group_name_H-M   'P 1'
#
loop_
_entity.id
_entity.type
_entity.pdbx_description
1 polymer ?
#
loop_
_entity_poly.entity_id
_entity_poly.type
_entity_poly.pdbx_seq_one_letter_code
_entity_poly.pdbx_strand_id
1 'polypeptide(L)'
;MKENRKIKTYGSLITILLILIVAVIGWSFNEKGGLQLDPDQEEGTLDGMSEKEIRELMEKKAAEGEFIISINQEPKFPNGSSEGSLRIENSPQNRYLMVVAIYERKSDGTPGKKLYESGAIRPGSKIEKDTLDVKLKKGSYPVQAVFSAYDVETKDYVGKAIGELTIVVEE
;
A
#
# COMPACT_ATOMS: atom_id res chain seq x y z
N MET A 1 16.75 -21.35 75.69
CA MET A 1 17.49 -21.53 74.41
C MET A 1 16.64 -21.43 73.12
N LYS A 2 15.35 -21.05 73.13
CA LYS A 2 14.51 -20.98 71.89
C LYS A 2 14.35 -19.59 71.26
N GLU A 3 14.57 -18.50 72.02
CA GLU A 3 14.21 -17.14 71.61
C GLU A 3 15.25 -16.46 70.70
N ASN A 4 16.54 -16.57 71.03
CA ASN A 4 17.63 -16.05 70.19
C ASN A 4 17.74 -16.73 68.81
N ARG A 5 17.25 -17.97 68.66
CA ARG A 5 17.25 -18.67 67.37
C ARG A 5 16.18 -18.10 66.43
N LYS A 6 15.02 -17.70 66.96
CA LYS A 6 13.92 -17.08 66.19
C LYS A 6 14.31 -15.67 65.71
N ILE A 7 14.87 -14.83 66.57
CA ILE A 7 15.29 -13.46 66.21
C ILE A 7 16.36 -13.48 65.10
N LYS A 8 17.32 -14.41 65.17
CA LYS A 8 18.36 -14.57 64.15
C LYS A 8 17.80 -15.06 62.81
N THR A 9 16.79 -15.94 62.82
CA THR A 9 16.10 -16.39 61.60
C THR A 9 15.18 -15.33 61.00
N TYR A 10 14.47 -14.52 61.81
CA TYR A 10 13.67 -13.39 61.31
C TYR A 10 14.57 -12.27 60.75
N GLY A 11 15.72 -12.03 61.38
CA GLY A 11 16.75 -11.13 60.85
C GLY A 11 17.23 -11.55 59.46
N SER A 12 17.62 -12.82 59.28
CA SER A 12 18.02 -13.33 57.96
C SER A 12 16.90 -13.32 56.92
N LEU A 13 15.65 -13.60 57.32
CA LEU A 13 14.49 -13.53 56.41
C LEU A 13 14.22 -12.10 55.93
N ILE A 14 14.35 -11.10 56.80
CA ILE A 14 14.18 -9.69 56.45
C ILE A 14 15.31 -9.24 55.49
N THR A 15 16.55 -9.68 55.71
CA THR A 15 17.65 -9.35 54.80
C THR A 15 17.45 -9.98 53.42
N ILE A 16 17.00 -11.24 53.35
CA ILE A 16 16.69 -11.91 52.07
C ILE A 16 15.53 -11.22 51.37
N LEU A 17 14.49 -10.79 52.11
CA LEU A 17 13.36 -10.06 51.55
C LEU A 17 13.79 -8.70 50.99
N LEU A 18 14.68 -7.97 51.68
CA LEU A 18 15.24 -6.71 51.19
C LEU A 18 16.05 -6.92 49.91
N ILE A 19 16.86 -7.98 49.83
CA ILE A 19 17.63 -8.32 48.62
C ILE A 19 16.69 -8.66 47.46
N LEU A 20 15.61 -9.40 47.72
CA LEU A 20 14.60 -9.71 46.70
C LEU A 20 13.87 -8.46 46.20
N ILE A 21 13.55 -7.52 47.09
CA ILE A 21 12.93 -6.23 46.71
C ILE A 21 13.89 -5.42 45.84
N VAL A 22 15.18 -5.34 46.21
CA VAL A 22 16.20 -4.64 45.41
C VAL A 22 16.38 -5.32 44.04
N ALA A 23 16.34 -6.66 43.98
CA ALA A 23 16.42 -7.40 42.73
C ALA A 23 15.22 -7.14 41.81
N VAL A 24 13.99 -7.09 42.35
CA VAL A 24 12.77 -6.79 41.59
C VAL A 24 12.76 -5.35 41.09
N ILE A 25 13.17 -4.39 41.92
CA ILE A 25 13.30 -2.98 41.52
C ILE A 25 14.35 -2.85 40.41
N GLY A 26 15.51 -3.50 40.56
CA GLY A 26 16.55 -3.52 39.54
C GLY A 26 16.11 -4.12 38.22
N TRP A 27 15.23 -5.14 38.25
CA TRP A 27 14.61 -5.71 37.05
C TRP A 27 13.63 -4.74 36.37
N SER A 28 12.76 -4.05 37.12
CA SER A 28 11.83 -3.06 36.55
C SER A 28 12.53 -1.87 35.87
N PHE A 29 13.74 -1.49 36.30
CA PHE A 29 14.50 -0.40 35.67
C PHE A 29 15.25 -0.82 34.40
N ASN A 30 15.26 -2.10 34.05
CA ASN A 30 16.03 -2.61 32.90
C ASN A 30 15.20 -2.75 31.60
N GLU A 31 13.89 -2.45 31.63
CA GLU A 31 13.09 -2.38 30.40
C GLU A 31 13.29 -1.04 29.69
N LYS A 32 14.44 -0.88 29.05
CA LYS A 32 14.64 0.16 28.03
C LYS A 32 14.12 -0.34 26.68
N GLY A 33 12.79 -0.41 26.55
CA GLY A 33 12.11 -0.77 25.31
C GLY A 33 11.37 0.43 24.70
N GLY A 34 12.10 1.44 24.23
CA GLY A 34 11.55 2.58 23.50
C GLY A 34 12.18 2.71 22.11
N LEU A 35 11.46 3.29 21.15
CA LEU A 35 12.01 3.66 19.84
C LEU A 35 13.17 4.63 20.07
N GLN A 36 14.40 4.22 19.72
CA GLN A 36 15.59 5.06 19.82
C GLN A 36 15.84 5.71 18.45
N LEU A 37 16.17 7.00 18.47
CA LEU A 37 16.69 7.68 17.28
C LEU A 37 18.03 7.08 16.90
N ASP A 38 18.30 7.01 15.61
CA ASP A 38 19.57 6.51 15.10
C ASP A 38 20.69 7.49 15.51
N PRO A 39 21.74 7.05 16.22
CA PRO A 39 22.83 7.95 16.63
C PRO A 39 23.59 8.53 15.44
N ASP A 40 23.50 7.91 14.26
CA ASP A 40 24.17 8.35 13.03
C ASP A 40 23.26 9.25 12.17
N GLN A 41 22.08 9.64 12.65
CA GLN A 41 21.22 10.60 11.92
C GLN A 41 21.80 12.02 11.99
N GLU A 42 21.87 12.70 10.84
CA GLU A 42 22.24 14.11 10.74
C GLU A 42 21.06 14.93 10.19
N GLU A 43 20.89 16.17 10.68
CA GLU A 43 19.87 17.08 10.17
C GLU A 43 20.31 17.64 8.80
N GLY A 44 19.57 17.33 7.75
CA GLY A 44 19.81 17.89 6.42
C GLY A 44 19.48 16.94 5.29
N THR A 45 19.83 17.36 4.08
CA THR A 45 19.83 16.49 2.89
C THR A 45 21.22 15.88 2.71
N LEU A 46 21.31 14.80 1.92
CA LEU A 46 22.61 14.22 1.54
C LEU A 46 23.54 15.29 0.95
N ASP A 47 24.82 15.22 1.31
CA ASP A 47 25.86 16.12 0.81
C ASP A 47 25.86 16.16 -0.73
N GLY A 48 25.91 17.37 -1.28
CA GLY A 48 26.07 17.60 -2.73
C GLY A 48 24.83 18.12 -3.47
N MET A 49 23.68 18.29 -2.80
CA MET A 49 22.50 18.94 -3.41
C MET A 49 22.42 20.41 -3.02
N SER A 50 22.26 21.30 -4.00
CA SER A 50 22.03 22.73 -3.73
C SER A 50 20.59 22.98 -3.26
N GLU A 51 20.35 24.03 -2.46
CA GLU A 51 18.99 24.42 -2.04
C GLU A 51 18.02 24.61 -3.22
N LYS A 52 18.54 25.11 -4.35
CA LYS A 52 17.77 25.30 -5.58
C LYS A 52 17.33 23.97 -6.17
N GLU A 53 18.23 23.00 -6.27
CA GLU A 53 17.95 21.67 -6.80
C GLU A 53 16.99 20.89 -5.89
N ILE A 54 17.13 21.05 -4.57
CA ILE A 54 16.18 20.50 -3.60
C ILE A 54 14.78 21.09 -3.84
N ARG A 55 14.68 22.42 -4.01
CA ARG A 55 13.40 23.07 -4.28
C ARG A 55 12.80 22.60 -5.60
N GLU A 56 13.59 22.49 -6.65
CA GLU A 56 13.14 21.98 -7.96
C GLU A 56 12.64 20.53 -7.86
N LEU A 57 13.33 19.67 -7.10
CA LEU A 57 12.90 18.29 -6.89
C LEU A 57 11.64 18.19 -6.02
N MET A 58 11.53 19.03 -4.99
CA MET A 58 10.33 19.10 -4.15
C MET A 58 9.13 19.62 -4.95
N GLU A 59 9.32 20.66 -5.76
CA GLU A 59 8.31 21.20 -6.67
C GLU A 59 7.93 20.18 -7.74
N LYS A 60 8.90 19.47 -8.32
CA LYS A 60 8.66 18.39 -9.28
C LYS A 60 7.85 17.25 -8.65
N LYS A 61 8.22 16.79 -7.46
CA LYS A 61 7.50 15.72 -6.74
C LYS A 61 6.09 16.16 -6.31
N ALA A 62 5.94 17.41 -5.90
CA ALA A 62 4.63 18.00 -5.61
C ALA A 62 3.76 18.14 -6.87
N ALA A 63 4.39 18.45 -8.02
CA ALA A 63 3.73 18.52 -9.31
C ALA A 63 3.35 17.13 -9.84
N GLU A 64 4.17 16.10 -9.56
CA GLU A 64 3.95 14.72 -10.02
C GLU A 64 2.64 14.12 -9.49
N GLY A 65 2.12 14.57 -8.33
CA GLY A 65 0.78 14.24 -7.82
C GLY A 65 0.53 12.74 -7.58
N GLU A 66 -0.19 12.38 -6.52
CA GLU A 66 -0.59 10.96 -6.38
C GLU A 66 -1.57 10.59 -7.49
N PHE A 67 -1.28 9.49 -8.20
CA PHE A 67 -2.18 8.93 -9.20
C PHE A 67 -3.21 8.03 -8.51
N ILE A 68 -4.40 8.58 -8.26
CA ILE A 68 -5.48 7.95 -7.52
C ILE A 68 -6.33 7.09 -8.46
N ILE A 69 -6.42 5.80 -8.19
CA ILE A 69 -7.10 4.82 -9.05
C ILE A 69 -8.32 4.24 -8.32
N SER A 70 -9.44 4.15 -9.02
CA SER A 70 -10.67 3.52 -8.53
C SER A 70 -11.27 2.62 -9.61
N ILE A 71 -11.47 1.34 -9.30
CA ILE A 71 -12.05 0.32 -10.17
C ILE A 71 -12.83 -0.71 -9.34
N ASN A 72 -13.88 -1.29 -9.91
CA ASN A 72 -14.54 -2.45 -9.29
C ASN A 72 -13.58 -3.66 -9.26
N GLN A 73 -13.35 -4.21 -8.06
CA GLN A 73 -12.49 -5.38 -7.85
C GLN A 73 -13.15 -6.70 -8.30
N GLU A 74 -14.47 -6.69 -8.45
CA GLU A 74 -15.25 -7.83 -8.95
C GLU A 74 -16.30 -7.38 -9.99
N PRO A 75 -15.88 -7.01 -11.22
CA PRO A 75 -16.81 -6.69 -12.29
C PRO A 75 -17.65 -7.91 -12.67
N LYS A 76 -18.97 -7.73 -12.72
CA LYS A 76 -19.92 -8.78 -13.08
C LYS A 76 -20.46 -8.54 -14.47
N PHE A 77 -20.40 -9.58 -15.29
CA PHE A 77 -20.88 -9.63 -16.65
C PHE A 77 -22.01 -10.66 -16.73
N PRO A 78 -23.22 -10.30 -17.18
CA PRO A 78 -24.31 -11.26 -17.35
C PRO A 78 -23.90 -12.42 -18.26
N ASN A 79 -23.25 -12.12 -19.38
CA ASN A 79 -22.59 -13.08 -20.25
C ASN A 79 -21.35 -12.45 -20.88
N GLY A 80 -20.49 -13.26 -21.51
CA GLY A 80 -19.21 -12.80 -22.07
C GLY A 80 -19.30 -11.85 -23.26
N SER A 81 -20.49 -11.47 -23.75
CA SER A 81 -20.68 -10.45 -24.80
C SER A 81 -21.46 -9.22 -24.32
N SER A 82 -21.96 -9.23 -23.09
CA SER A 82 -22.73 -8.13 -22.52
C SER A 82 -21.83 -7.11 -21.83
N GLU A 83 -22.39 -5.93 -21.55
CA GLU A 83 -21.74 -4.97 -20.67
C GLU A 83 -21.65 -5.51 -19.24
N GLY A 84 -20.50 -5.27 -18.59
CA GLY A 84 -20.27 -5.59 -17.19
C GLY A 84 -19.94 -4.37 -16.36
N SER A 85 -20.02 -4.51 -15.04
CA SER A 85 -19.84 -3.41 -14.07
C SER A 85 -18.37 -3.09 -13.78
N LEU A 86 -17.64 -2.58 -14.78
CA LEU A 86 -16.22 -2.22 -14.62
C LEU A 86 -15.99 -1.10 -13.59
N ARG A 87 -16.86 -0.07 -13.56
CA ARG A 87 -16.83 1.06 -12.63
C ARG A 87 -15.43 1.67 -12.46
N ILE A 88 -14.83 2.07 -13.58
CA ILE A 88 -13.51 2.71 -13.63
C ILE A 88 -13.70 4.21 -13.42
N GLU A 89 -12.94 4.82 -12.51
CA GLU A 89 -12.99 6.26 -12.26
C GLU A 89 -11.58 6.87 -12.28
N ASN A 90 -11.43 7.94 -13.07
CA ASN A 90 -10.28 8.81 -12.98
C ASN A 90 -10.60 9.94 -12.01
N SER A 91 -9.98 9.94 -10.82
CA SER A 91 -10.25 10.93 -9.77
C SER A 91 -10.15 12.37 -10.32
N PRO A 92 -11.03 13.30 -9.92
CA PRO A 92 -10.89 14.72 -10.29
C PRO A 92 -9.61 15.36 -9.75
N GLN A 93 -8.93 14.72 -8.79
CA GLN A 93 -7.64 15.17 -8.26
C GLN A 93 -6.44 14.73 -9.12
N ASN A 94 -6.64 13.75 -10.00
CA ASN A 94 -5.59 13.33 -10.93
C ASN A 94 -5.33 14.43 -11.96
N ARG A 95 -4.08 14.55 -12.39
CA ARG A 95 -3.65 15.52 -13.41
C ARG A 95 -3.45 14.92 -14.80
N TYR A 96 -3.76 13.63 -14.94
CA TYR A 96 -3.43 12.82 -16.11
C TYR A 96 -4.68 12.26 -16.77
N LEU A 97 -4.62 12.07 -18.09
CA LEU A 97 -5.50 11.15 -18.78
C LEU A 97 -5.19 9.73 -18.33
N MET A 98 -6.22 8.94 -18.07
CA MET A 98 -6.08 7.54 -17.66
C MET A 98 -6.57 6.61 -18.76
N VAL A 99 -5.76 5.64 -19.16
CA VAL A 99 -6.18 4.50 -20.00
C VAL A 99 -6.06 3.24 -19.17
N VAL A 100 -7.10 2.40 -19.20
CA VAL A 100 -7.13 1.14 -18.46
C VAL A 100 -7.17 -0.02 -19.44
N ALA A 101 -6.19 -0.91 -19.33
CA ALA A 101 -6.18 -2.17 -20.08
C ALA A 101 -6.22 -3.34 -19.10
N ILE A 102 -7.05 -4.34 -19.37
CA ILE A 102 -7.17 -5.55 -18.55
C ILE A 102 -6.62 -6.74 -19.32
N TYR A 103 -5.75 -7.51 -18.67
CA TYR A 103 -5.09 -8.68 -19.22
C TYR A 103 -5.42 -9.91 -18.39
N GLU A 104 -5.50 -11.07 -19.03
CA GLU A 104 -5.49 -12.35 -18.32
C GLU A 104 -4.25 -12.44 -17.42
N ARG A 105 -4.39 -13.06 -16.26
CA ARG A 105 -3.24 -13.36 -15.41
C ARG A 105 -2.82 -14.81 -15.63
N LYS A 106 -1.58 -15.02 -16.06
CA LYS A 106 -1.01 -16.38 -16.17
C LYS A 106 -0.55 -16.90 -14.82
N SER A 107 -0.35 -18.21 -14.73
CA SER A 107 0.12 -18.89 -13.52
C SER A 107 1.52 -18.45 -13.06
N ASP A 108 2.35 -17.94 -13.98
CA ASP A 108 3.67 -17.38 -13.70
C ASP A 108 3.64 -15.89 -13.27
N GLY A 109 2.45 -15.31 -13.14
CA GLY A 109 2.25 -13.91 -12.77
C GLY A 109 2.43 -12.91 -13.90
N THR A 110 2.70 -13.36 -15.13
CA THR A 110 2.84 -12.48 -16.29
C THR A 110 1.49 -12.15 -16.95
N PRO A 111 1.35 -10.99 -17.61
CA PRO A 111 0.16 -10.67 -18.38
C PRO A 111 0.01 -11.62 -19.57
N GLY A 112 -1.22 -12.11 -19.75
CA GLY A 112 -1.66 -12.92 -20.87
C GLY A 112 -2.36 -12.10 -21.93
N LYS A 113 -3.46 -12.65 -22.46
CA LYS A 113 -4.22 -12.00 -23.51
C LYS A 113 -4.87 -10.71 -22.99
N LYS A 114 -4.87 -9.63 -23.80
CA LYS A 114 -5.65 -8.43 -23.51
C LYS A 114 -7.15 -8.74 -23.67
N LEU A 115 -7.91 -8.45 -22.63
CA LEU A 115 -9.35 -8.69 -22.53
C LEU A 115 -10.17 -7.43 -22.76
N TYR A 116 -9.59 -6.26 -22.44
CA TYR A 116 -10.25 -4.97 -22.48
C TYR A 116 -9.21 -3.85 -22.60
N GLU A 117 -9.54 -2.77 -23.31
CA GLU A 117 -8.83 -1.51 -23.27
C GLU A 117 -9.81 -0.34 -23.39
N SER A 118 -9.75 0.59 -22.44
CA SER A 118 -10.57 1.80 -22.49
C SER A 118 -9.99 2.83 -23.47
N GLY A 119 -10.82 3.79 -23.86
CA GLY A 119 -10.31 5.08 -24.33
C GLY A 119 -9.66 5.89 -23.20
N ALA A 120 -9.10 7.06 -23.53
CA ALA A 120 -8.56 7.99 -22.53
C ALA A 120 -9.67 8.63 -21.69
N ILE A 121 -9.60 8.43 -20.37
CA ILE A 121 -10.54 8.93 -19.38
C ILE A 121 -9.95 10.21 -18.79
N ARG A 122 -10.67 11.34 -18.90
CA ARG A 122 -10.25 12.61 -18.29
C ARG A 122 -10.40 12.60 -16.77
N PRO A 123 -9.62 13.40 -16.02
CA PRO A 123 -9.87 13.62 -14.60
C PRO A 123 -11.33 13.98 -14.32
N GLY A 124 -11.89 13.39 -13.27
CA GLY A 124 -13.30 13.57 -12.87
C GLY A 124 -14.31 12.81 -13.73
N SER A 125 -13.86 11.95 -14.66
CA SER A 125 -14.73 11.12 -15.50
C SER A 125 -14.69 9.65 -15.09
N LYS A 126 -15.71 8.90 -15.49
CA LYS A 126 -15.87 7.48 -15.14
C LYS A 126 -16.50 6.65 -16.25
N ILE A 127 -16.26 5.35 -16.21
CA ILE A 127 -16.90 4.30 -17.01
C ILE A 127 -17.65 3.39 -16.04
N GLU A 128 -18.97 3.47 -16.02
CA GLU A 128 -19.80 2.63 -15.13
C GLU A 128 -19.86 1.18 -15.63
N LYS A 129 -20.07 1.03 -16.95
CA LYS A 129 -20.21 -0.25 -17.64
C LYS A 129 -19.52 -0.21 -18.99
N ASP A 130 -19.03 -1.36 -19.42
CA ASP A 130 -18.46 -1.56 -20.76
C ASP A 130 -18.44 -3.05 -21.13
N THR A 131 -18.20 -3.35 -22.41
CA THR A 131 -18.00 -4.72 -22.92
C THR A 131 -16.52 -5.08 -22.96
N LEU A 132 -16.20 -6.37 -22.80
CA LEU A 132 -14.85 -6.89 -23.09
C LEU A 132 -14.62 -7.00 -24.60
N ASP A 133 -13.36 -6.85 -25.01
CA ASP A 133 -12.93 -7.04 -26.41
C ASP A 133 -12.96 -8.51 -26.84
N VAL A 134 -13.12 -9.42 -25.87
CA VAL A 134 -13.12 -10.86 -26.08
C VAL A 134 -14.32 -11.50 -25.40
N LYS A 135 -14.84 -12.56 -26.02
CA LYS A 135 -15.92 -13.35 -25.45
C LYS A 135 -15.38 -14.36 -24.45
N LEU A 136 -15.70 -14.16 -23.18
CA LEU A 136 -15.41 -15.12 -22.11
C LEU A 136 -16.57 -16.09 -21.93
N LYS A 137 -16.28 -17.29 -21.43
CA LYS A 137 -17.32 -18.24 -21.01
C LYS A 137 -17.72 -17.91 -19.57
N LYS A 138 -18.81 -18.52 -19.08
CA LYS A 138 -19.13 -18.53 -17.66
C LYS A 138 -17.93 -18.93 -16.81
N GLY A 139 -17.64 -18.14 -15.77
CA GLY A 139 -16.55 -18.42 -14.85
C GLY A 139 -16.01 -17.17 -14.15
N SER A 140 -15.01 -17.38 -13.30
CA SER A 140 -14.27 -16.33 -12.61
C SER A 140 -12.84 -16.29 -13.12
N TYR A 141 -12.37 -15.10 -13.47
CA TYR A 141 -11.10 -14.90 -14.16
C TYR A 141 -10.23 -13.92 -13.36
N PRO A 142 -9.16 -14.38 -12.70
CA PRO A 142 -8.17 -13.47 -12.14
C PRO A 142 -7.45 -12.75 -13.28
N VAL A 143 -7.39 -11.43 -13.20
CA VAL A 143 -6.86 -10.56 -14.26
C VAL A 143 -5.99 -9.47 -13.67
N GLN A 144 -5.18 -8.86 -14.52
CA GLN A 144 -4.33 -7.73 -14.20
C GLN A 144 -4.82 -6.50 -14.95
N ALA A 145 -5.15 -5.43 -14.23
CA ALA A 145 -5.44 -4.12 -14.80
C ALA A 145 -4.17 -3.26 -14.81
N VAL A 146 -3.90 -2.63 -15.95
CA VAL A 146 -2.80 -1.68 -16.14
C VAL A 146 -3.43 -0.31 -16.36
N PHE A 147 -3.14 0.61 -15.45
CA PHE A 147 -3.59 2.00 -15.48
C PHE A 147 -2.43 2.85 -16.00
N SER A 148 -2.56 3.34 -17.23
CA SER A 148 -1.54 4.18 -17.85
C SER A 148 -1.94 5.65 -17.76
N ALA A 149 -1.05 6.47 -17.23
CA ALA A 149 -1.21 7.91 -17.09
C ALA A 149 -0.54 8.61 -18.28
N TYR A 150 -1.25 9.56 -18.89
CA TYR A 150 -0.75 10.39 -19.98
C TYR A 150 -0.96 11.87 -19.67
N ASP A 151 -0.08 12.71 -20.17
CA ASP A 151 -0.24 14.16 -20.09
C ASP A 151 -1.54 14.61 -20.81
N VAL A 152 -2.24 15.59 -20.25
CA VAL A 152 -3.55 16.02 -20.79
C VAL A 152 -3.40 16.83 -22.07
N GLU A 153 -2.32 17.59 -22.21
CA GLU A 153 -2.08 18.46 -23.35
C GLU A 153 -1.29 17.74 -24.45
N THR A 154 -0.14 17.17 -24.11
CA THR A 154 0.77 16.55 -25.08
C THR A 154 0.37 15.12 -25.43
N LYS A 155 -0.37 14.45 -24.53
CA LYS A 155 -0.70 13.01 -24.58
C LYS A 155 0.51 12.10 -24.48
N ASP A 156 1.63 12.61 -23.97
CA ASP A 156 2.82 11.80 -23.71
C ASP A 156 2.59 10.86 -22.54
N TYR A 157 3.20 9.67 -22.61
CA TYR A 157 3.15 8.70 -21.53
C TYR A 157 3.95 9.19 -20.32
N VAL A 158 3.31 9.20 -19.15
CA VAL A 158 3.91 9.65 -17.88
C VAL A 158 4.31 8.48 -17.01
N GLY A 159 3.44 7.48 -16.90
CA GLY A 159 3.68 6.36 -15.99
C GLY A 159 2.55 5.35 -16.00
N LYS A 160 2.70 4.31 -15.19
CA LYS A 160 1.66 3.29 -15.03
C LYS A 160 1.62 2.74 -13.61
N ALA A 161 0.45 2.28 -13.23
CA ALA A 161 0.21 1.46 -12.06
C ALA A 161 -0.45 0.15 -12.47
N ILE A 162 -0.31 -0.87 -11.63
CA ILE A 162 -0.87 -2.20 -11.87
C ILE A 162 -1.77 -2.56 -10.68
N GLY A 163 -2.96 -3.06 -10.98
CA GLY A 163 -3.89 -3.64 -10.02
C GLY A 163 -4.31 -5.05 -10.42
N GLU A 164 -4.76 -5.83 -9.46
CA GLU A 164 -5.29 -7.17 -9.69
C GLU A 164 -6.77 -7.17 -9.33
N LEU A 165 -7.60 -7.83 -10.14
CA LEU A 165 -9.04 -7.95 -9.91
C LEU A 165 -9.56 -9.30 -10.44
N THR A 166 -10.82 -9.61 -10.19
CA THR A 166 -11.46 -10.82 -10.71
C THR A 166 -12.70 -10.48 -11.52
N ILE A 167 -12.69 -10.82 -12.80
CA ILE A 167 -13.90 -10.72 -13.65
C ILE A 167 -14.78 -11.93 -13.40
N VAL A 168 -16.08 -11.71 -13.21
CA VAL A 168 -17.09 -12.77 -13.06
C VAL A 168 -18.05 -12.72 -14.23
N VAL A 169 -18.18 -13.83 -14.95
CA VAL A 169 -19.17 -14.04 -16.02
C VAL A 169 -20.22 -15.03 -15.52
N GLU A 170 -21.48 -14.60 -15.48
CA GLU A 170 -22.56 -15.35 -14.82
C GLU A 170 -23.17 -16.46 -15.69
N GLU A 171 -23.24 -16.26 -17.02
CA GLU A 171 -23.84 -17.17 -18.01
C GLU A 171 -22.96 -17.44 -19.24
#